data_AF-A0A1F6VI20-F1
#
_entry.id   AF-A0A1F6VI20-F1
#
_cell.length_a   1.000
_cell.length_b   1.000
_cell.length_c   1.000
_cell.angle_alpha   90.00
_cell.angle_beta   90.00
_cell.angle_gamma   90.00
#
_symmetry.space_group_name_H-M   'P 1'
#
loop_
_entity.id
_entity.type
_entity.pdbx_description
1 polymer ?
#
loop_
_entity_poly.entity_id
_entity_poly.type
_entity_poly.pdbx_seq_one_letter_code
_entity_poly.pdbx_strand_id
1 'polypeptide(L)'
;MKIGIRHPKDFYAGLFFVAIGVAAIVIARQYPMGSLVRMGTGYFPTVLGTALALCGTALASRALIIRGGVIEKVAWRPALRVLGSIVAFGLALRPLGLIAAILPIITLAPAVRAKREEAFHE
;
A
#
# COMPACT_ATOMS: atom_id res chain seq x y z
N MET A 1 -23.52 -12.69 24.60
CA MET A 1 -22.63 -12.93 23.43
C MET A 1 -21.40 -12.05 23.57
N LYS A 2 -20.24 -12.61 23.98
CA LYS A 2 -18.97 -11.88 24.02
C LYS A 2 -18.38 -11.93 22.60
N ILE A 3 -18.47 -10.83 21.86
CA ILE A 3 -17.85 -10.72 20.54
C ILE A 3 -16.34 -10.60 20.79
N GLY A 4 -15.67 -11.75 20.94
CA GLY A 4 -14.21 -11.81 21.08
C GLY A 4 -13.58 -11.71 19.70
N ILE A 5 -12.76 -10.68 19.48
CA ILE A 5 -12.00 -10.51 18.23
C ILE A 5 -11.03 -11.68 18.12
N ARG A 6 -11.28 -12.58 17.16
CA ARG A 6 -10.54 -13.83 17.03
C ARG A 6 -9.27 -13.69 16.20
N HIS A 7 -9.22 -12.70 15.29
CA HIS A 7 -8.05 -12.35 14.48
C HIS A 7 -7.76 -10.84 14.55
N PRO A 8 -7.14 -10.32 15.63
CA PRO A 8 -7.01 -8.89 15.84
C PRO A 8 -6.21 -8.16 14.74
N LYS A 9 -5.17 -8.78 14.17
CA LYS A 9 -4.38 -8.20 13.07
C LYS A 9 -5.25 -7.87 11.84
N ASP A 10 -5.97 -8.85 11.31
CA ASP A 10 -6.86 -8.69 10.16
C ASP A 10 -8.02 -7.75 10.44
N PHE A 11 -8.51 -7.71 11.68
CA PHE A 11 -9.55 -6.76 12.09
C PHE A 11 -9.05 -5.30 11.99
N TYR A 12 -7.88 -5.00 12.56
CA TYR A 12 -7.30 -3.65 12.48
C TYR A 12 -6.86 -3.28 11.05
N ALA A 13 -6.33 -4.24 10.27
CA ALA A 13 -6.01 -4.02 8.87
C ALA A 13 -7.27 -3.72 8.04
N GLY A 14 -8.34 -4.48 8.25
CA GLY A 14 -9.64 -4.26 7.62
C GLY A 14 -10.23 -2.91 7.98
N LEU A 15 -10.19 -2.53 9.26
CA LEU A 15 -10.63 -1.21 9.73
C LEU A 15 -9.83 -0.07 9.09
N PHE A 16 -8.51 -0.22 8.95
CA PHE A 16 -7.64 0.74 8.29
C PHE A 16 -8.01 0.91 6.81
N PHE A 17 -8.29 -0.19 6.11
CA PHE A 17 -8.72 -0.16 4.70
C PHE A 17 -10.08 0.53 4.55
N VAL A 18 -11.04 0.25 5.45
CA VAL A 18 -12.33 0.95 5.47
C VAL A 18 -12.13 2.45 5.70
N ALA A 19 -11.31 2.84 6.68
CA ALA A 19 -11.06 4.24 6.99
C ALA A 19 -10.46 5.00 5.79
N ILE A 20 -9.46 4.42 5.12
CA ILE A 20 -8.85 5.03 3.92
C ILE A 20 -9.86 5.06 2.76
N GLY A 21 -10.59 3.98 2.52
CA GLY A 21 -11.58 3.92 1.45
C GLY A 21 -12.68 4.98 1.61
N VAL A 22 -13.21 5.13 2.83
CA VAL A 22 -14.19 6.17 3.17
C VAL A 22 -13.58 7.56 3.03
N ALA A 23 -12.37 7.79 3.53
CA ALA A 23 -11.70 9.08 3.37
C ALA A 23 -11.51 9.46 1.89
N ALA A 24 -11.10 8.49 1.05
CA ALA A 24 -10.97 8.70 -0.39
C ALA A 24 -12.31 9.10 -1.03
N ILE A 25 -13.42 8.44 -0.68
CA ILE A 25 -14.76 8.79 -1.16
C ILE A 25 -15.17 10.19 -0.68
N VAL A 26 -14.91 10.53 0.59
CA VAL A 26 -15.27 11.85 1.15
C VAL A 26 -14.52 12.96 0.44
N ILE A 27 -13.22 12.80 0.20
CA ILE A 27 -12.39 13.75 -0.54
C ILE A 27 -12.88 13.84 -1.99
N ALA A 28 -13.22 12.70 -2.61
CA ALA A 28 -13.70 12.65 -3.98
C ALA A 28 -14.99 13.44 -4.23
N ARG A 29 -15.83 13.64 -3.21
CA ARG A 29 -17.06 14.44 -3.30
C ARG A 29 -16.80 15.91 -3.61
N GLN A 30 -15.60 16.42 -3.31
CA GLN A 30 -15.22 17.80 -3.65
C GLN A 30 -14.80 17.96 -5.11
N TYR A 31 -14.69 16.87 -5.86
CA TYR A 31 -14.30 16.88 -7.26
C TYR A 31 -15.50 16.61 -8.18
N PRO A 32 -15.52 17.22 -9.37
CA PRO A 32 -16.59 16.99 -10.34
C PRO A 32 -16.63 15.51 -10.73
N MET A 33 -17.80 14.91 -10.52
CA MET A 33 -18.11 13.58 -11.02
C MET A 33 -18.41 13.69 -12.51
N GLY A 34 -17.45 13.25 -13.33
CA GLY A 34 -17.67 13.07 -14.77
C GLY A 34 -18.51 11.83 -15.06
N SER A 35 -18.66 11.49 -16.34
CA SER A 35 -19.39 10.30 -16.77
C SER A 35 -18.49 9.07 -16.90
N LEU A 36 -19.07 7.90 -17.14
CA LEU A 36 -18.32 6.66 -17.41
C LEU A 36 -17.39 6.77 -18.63
N VAL A 37 -17.77 7.60 -19.61
CA VAL A 37 -17.03 7.80 -20.87
C VAL A 37 -16.04 8.97 -20.77
N ARG A 38 -16.27 9.92 -19.86
CA ARG A 38 -15.36 11.01 -19.51
C ARG A 38 -15.24 11.10 -18.00
N MET A 39 -14.36 10.25 -17.45
CA MET A 39 -14.17 10.15 -16.01
C MET A 39 -13.63 11.46 -15.45
N GLY A 40 -14.44 12.10 -14.60
CA GLY A 40 -14.01 13.28 -13.83
C GLY A 40 -13.00 12.88 -12.76
N THR A 41 -12.26 13.85 -12.25
CA THR A 41 -11.20 13.63 -11.25
C THR A 41 -11.71 12.97 -9.96
N GLY A 42 -13.00 13.09 -9.64
CA GLY A 42 -13.65 12.42 -8.50
C GLY A 42 -14.07 10.97 -8.75
N TYR A 43 -14.15 10.52 -10.01
CA TYR A 43 -14.65 9.18 -10.34
C TYR A 43 -13.68 8.08 -9.87
N PHE A 44 -12.40 8.24 -10.20
CA PHE A 44 -11.38 7.25 -9.86
C PHE A 44 -11.19 7.05 -8.34
N PRO A 45 -11.02 8.11 -7.53
CA PRO A 45 -10.92 7.96 -6.07
C PRO A 45 -12.17 7.33 -5.45
N THR A 46 -13.36 7.59 -6.02
CA THR A 46 -14.61 7.02 -5.50
C THR A 46 -14.73 5.53 -5.80
N VAL A 47 -14.43 5.09 -7.02
CA VAL A 47 -14.47 3.67 -7.38
C VAL A 47 -13.44 2.88 -6.58
N LEU A 48 -12.20 3.37 -6.51
CA LEU A 48 -11.16 2.74 -5.70
C LEU A 48 -11.49 2.76 -4.22
N GLY A 49 -11.97 3.90 -3.70
CA GLY A 49 -12.37 4.02 -2.30
C GLY A 49 -13.50 3.08 -1.93
N THR A 50 -14.48 2.90 -2.83
CA THR A 50 -15.60 1.96 -2.64
C THR A 50 -15.11 0.52 -2.65
N ALA A 51 -14.28 0.13 -3.64
CA ALA A 51 -13.70 -1.19 -3.70
C ALA A 51 -12.85 -1.49 -2.43
N LEU A 52 -12.04 -0.53 -1.99
CA LEU A 52 -11.21 -0.65 -0.80
C LEU A 52 -12.06 -0.78 0.48
N ALA A 53 -13.13 0.01 0.61
CA ALA A 53 -14.05 -0.07 1.74
C ALA A 53 -14.77 -1.43 1.80
N LEU A 54 -15.17 -1.98 0.65
CA LEU A 54 -15.78 -3.32 0.57
C LEU A 54 -14.78 -4.41 0.98
N CYS A 55 -13.56 -4.38 0.43
CA CYS A 55 -12.50 -5.31 0.82
C CYS A 55 -12.15 -5.23 2.31
N GLY A 56 -12.02 -4.02 2.85
CA GLY A 56 -11.75 -3.81 4.27
C GLY A 56 -12.87 -4.33 5.18
N THR A 57 -14.12 -4.11 4.78
CA THR A 57 -15.31 -4.63 5.49
C THR A 57 -15.35 -6.16 5.45
N ALA A 58 -15.05 -6.77 4.31
CA ALA A 58 -14.95 -8.22 4.17
C ALA A 58 -13.83 -8.80 5.04
N LEU A 59 -12.68 -8.12 5.14
CA LEU A 59 -11.57 -8.56 5.98
C LEU A 59 -11.90 -8.44 7.47
N ALA A 60 -12.52 -7.33 7.88
CA ALA A 60 -12.93 -7.09 9.26
C ALA A 60 -14.02 -8.07 9.72
N SER A 61 -14.99 -8.38 8.85
CA SER A 61 -16.03 -9.37 9.16
C SER A 61 -15.45 -10.79 9.23
N ARG A 62 -14.55 -11.15 8.31
CA ARG A 62 -13.83 -12.43 8.35
C ARG A 62 -13.01 -12.60 9.62
N ALA A 63 -12.39 -11.53 10.11
CA ALA A 63 -11.59 -11.53 11.34
C ALA A 63 -12.40 -11.79 12.64
N LEU A 64 -13.72 -11.61 12.60
CA LEU A 64 -14.63 -11.96 13.69
C LEU A 64 -15.00 -13.46 13.67
N ILE A 65 -14.99 -14.09 12.50
CA ILE A 65 -15.40 -15.49 12.29
C ILE A 65 -14.20 -16.43 12.46
N ILE A 66 -13.08 -16.12 11.80
CA ILE A 66 -11.89 -16.97 11.72
C ILE A 66 -10.95 -16.71 12.91
N ARG A 67 -10.47 -17.77 13.56
CA ARG A 67 -9.41 -17.69 14.57
C ARG A 67 -8.08 -17.37 13.92
N GLY A 68 -7.47 -16.29 14.39
CA GLY A 68 -6.24 -15.74 13.87
C GLY A 68 -5.09 -15.81 14.83
N GLY A 69 -3.88 -15.70 14.27
CA GLY A 69 -2.68 -15.49 15.05
C GLY A 69 -2.72 -14.18 15.83
N VAL A 70 -1.97 -14.15 16.94
CA VAL A 70 -1.77 -12.95 17.76
C VAL A 70 -1.03 -11.89 16.93
N ILE A 71 -1.27 -10.60 17.20
CA ILE A 71 -0.49 -9.52 16.61
C ILE A 71 0.98 -9.69 17.06
N GLU A 72 1.84 -10.08 16.13
CA GLU A 72 3.29 -10.07 16.34
C GLU A 72 3.78 -8.63 16.55
N LYS A 73 4.87 -8.47 17.31
CA LYS A 73 5.45 -7.17 17.61
C LYS A 73 5.83 -6.44 16.33
N VAL A 74 5.39 -5.19 16.20
CA VAL A 74 5.74 -4.31 15.08
C VAL A 74 7.27 -4.15 15.02
N ALA A 75 7.87 -4.51 13.88
CA ALA A 75 9.30 -4.36 13.67
C ALA A 75 9.64 -2.92 13.22
N TRP A 76 9.81 -2.01 14.18
CA TRP A 76 10.08 -0.59 13.91
C TRP A 76 11.41 -0.33 13.19
N ARG A 77 12.43 -1.16 13.46
CA ARG A 77 13.76 -1.03 12.84
C ARG A 77 13.73 -1.15 11.30
N PRO A 78 13.16 -2.21 10.70
CA PRO A 78 13.03 -2.28 9.25
C PRO A 78 12.06 -1.23 8.69
N ALA A 79 10.99 -0.89 9.39
CA ALA A 79 10.05 0.15 8.93
C ALA A 79 10.74 1.52 8.76
N LEU A 80 11.56 1.92 9.73
CA LEU A 80 12.35 3.16 9.65
C LEU A 80 13.38 3.14 8.51
N ARG A 81 14.00 1.99 8.22
CA ARG A 81 14.92 1.89 7.06
C ARG A 81 14.20 2.05 5.74
N VAL A 82 13.01 1.47 5.60
CA VAL A 82 12.19 1.62 4.38
C VAL A 82 11.76 3.07 4.22
N LEU A 83 11.22 3.68 5.28
CA LEU A 83 10.83 5.10 5.27
C LEU A 83 12.03 6.01 4.96
N GLY A 84 13.19 5.75 5.58
CA GLY A 84 14.42 6.48 5.32
C GLY A 84 14.88 6.36 3.86
N SER A 85 14.79 5.17 3.26
CA SER A 85 15.10 4.95 1.85
C SER A 85 14.16 5.73 0.92
N ILE A 86 12.85 5.71 1.19
CA ILE A 86 11.86 6.46 0.40
C ILE A 86 12.12 7.97 0.48
N VAL A 87 12.41 8.49 1.67
CA VAL A 87 12.73 9.91 1.87
C VAL A 87 14.04 10.28 1.17
N ALA A 88 15.08 9.45 1.31
CA ALA A 88 16.36 9.67 0.62
C ALA A 88 16.19 9.69 -0.90
N PHE A 89 15.39 8.78 -1.46
CA PHE A 89 15.06 8.75 -2.87
C PHE A 89 14.29 10.01 -3.31
N GLY A 90 13.27 10.42 -2.54
CA GLY A 90 12.50 11.64 -2.79
C GLY A 90 13.35 12.91 -2.76
N LEU A 91 14.31 12.99 -1.84
CA LEU A 91 15.26 14.10 -1.75
C LEU A 91 16.27 14.07 -2.91
N ALA A 92 16.69 12.89 -3.36
CA ALA A 92 17.58 12.71 -4.49
C ALA A 92 16.93 13.13 -5.83
N LEU A 93 15.60 13.04 -5.96
CA LEU A 93 14.88 13.48 -7.16
C LEU A 93 15.00 14.99 -7.43
N ARG A 94 15.09 15.84 -6.39
CA ARG A 94 15.19 17.30 -6.52
C ARG A 94 16.47 17.76 -7.25
N PRO A 95 17.69 17.32 -6.86
CA PRO A 95 18.92 17.72 -7.53
C PRO A 95 19.26 16.89 -8.77
N LEU A 96 18.87 15.61 -8.85
CA LEU A 96 19.32 14.71 -9.93
C LEU A 96 18.34 14.63 -11.12
N GLY A 97 17.08 15.01 -10.92
CA GLY A 97 16.03 14.81 -11.93
C GLY A 97 15.72 13.33 -12.20
N LEU A 98 14.53 13.06 -12.76
CA LEU A 98 14.06 11.70 -13.08
C LEU A 98 15.04 10.90 -13.95
N ILE A 99 15.79 11.58 -14.83
CA ILE A 99 16.68 10.95 -15.81
C ILE A 99 17.91 10.31 -15.14
N ALA A 100 18.55 10.98 -14.18
CA ALA A 100 19.72 10.43 -13.50
C ALA A 100 19.36 9.36 -12.44
N ALA A 101 18.09 9.24 -12.04
CA ALA A 101 17.61 8.16 -11.18
C ALA A 101 17.26 6.88 -11.97
N ILE A 102 16.75 7.02 -13.20
CA ILE A 102 16.34 5.88 -14.04
C ILE A 102 17.54 5.17 -14.69
N LEU A 103 18.50 5.92 -15.23
CA LEU A 103 19.68 5.37 -15.91
C LEU A 103 20.51 4.36 -15.08
N PRO A 104 20.87 4.64 -13.82
CA PRO A 104 21.58 3.67 -13.00
C PRO A 104 20.68 2.49 -12.59
N ILE A 105 19.37 2.69 -12.38
CA ILE A 105 18.48 1.58 -12.00
C ILE A 105 18.32 0.55 -13.13
N ILE A 106 18.23 1.02 -14.38
CA ILE A 106 18.12 0.14 -15.56
C ILE A 106 19.43 -0.62 -15.80
N THR A 107 20.58 -0.02 -15.51
CA THR A 107 21.89 -0.63 -15.76
C THR A 107 22.40 -1.50 -14.61
N LEU A 108 22.16 -1.10 -13.35
CA LEU A 108 22.60 -1.87 -12.18
C LEU A 108 21.69 -3.06 -11.86
N ALA A 109 20.38 -2.99 -12.12
CA ALA A 109 19.47 -4.11 -11.86
C ALA A 109 19.85 -5.42 -12.58
N PRO A 110 20.15 -5.43 -13.89
CA PRO A 110 20.64 -6.63 -14.57
C PRO A 110 22.05 -7.03 -14.11
N ALA A 111 22.93 -6.08 -13.81
CA ALA A 111 24.29 -6.39 -13.32
C ALA A 111 24.28 -7.08 -11.95
N VAL A 112 23.42 -6.66 -11.03
CA VAL A 112 23.24 -7.30 -9.71
C VAL A 112 22.56 -8.67 -9.85
N ARG A 113 21.68 -8.84 -10.83
CA ARG A 113 21.02 -10.14 -11.12
C ARG A 113 22.02 -11.14 -11.71
N ALA A 114 22.85 -10.72 -12.66
CA ALA A 114 23.89 -11.55 -13.28
C ALA A 114 24.92 -12.03 -12.24
N LYS A 115 25.38 -11.14 -11.36
CA LYS A 115 26.32 -11.49 -10.29
C LYS A 115 25.75 -12.47 -9.25
N ARG A 116 24.42 -12.57 -9.16
CA ARG A 116 23.72 -13.46 -8.23
C ARG A 116 23.40 -14.83 -8.86
N GLU A 117 23.32 -14.91 -10.19
CA GLU A 117 23.23 -16.18 -10.93
C GLU A 117 24.60 -16.89 -10.98
N GLU A 118 25.70 -16.16 -11.10
CA GLU A 118 27.06 -16.72 -11.03
C GLU A 118 27.39 -17.31 -9.64
N ALA A 119 26.90 -16.70 -8.56
CA ALA A 119 27.13 -17.18 -7.19
C ALA A 119 26.24 -18.37 -6.75
N PHE A 120 25.34 -18.87 -7.62
CA PHE A 120 24.50 -20.05 -7.35
C PHE A 120 25.01 -21.31 -8.08
N HIS A 121 25.99 -21.16 -8.96
CA HIS A 121 26.58 -22.24 -9.75
C HIS A 121 27.99 -22.66 -9.31
N GLU A 122 28.47 -22.12 -8.18
CA GLU A 122 29.67 -22.57 -7.44
C GLU A 122 29.23 -23.28 -6.14
#